data_AF-A0A842QS36-F1
#
_entry.id   AF-A0A842QS36-F1
#
_cell.length_a   1.000
_cell.length_b   1.000
_cell.length_c   1.000
_cell.angle_alpha   90.00
_cell.angle_beta   90.00
_cell.angle_gamma   90.00
#
_symmetry.space_group_name_H-M   'P 1'
#
loop_
_entity.id
_entity.type
_entity.pdbx_description
1 polymer ?
#
loop_
_entity_poly.entity_id
_entity_poly.type
_entity_poly.pdbx_seq_one_letter_code
_entity_poly.pdbx_strand_id
1 'polypeptide(L)'
;MSKREKPHINLIIIGHVDHGKSTSIGHLFYDAGAIPEKTLKDFEEEAKALGKESFKYAWVLDKLKEERERGVTIDLAFYELETKKNVFTVIDAPGHRDFVKNMVTGASQADGSILMISAKRGEYEAGTNPGGQTREHAFLAKTLGVDQMVVAVNKMDDPSVNWSETRYEEVKDGVSRLLKMVGYDVSKLNFVPTSGWTGDNLVHKSENMPWYDGPTLLEALDEFELPPKPTDRPLRIPIQEVYSIKGVGTTPVGKVETGELTPGDDLLFMPSGLEGKVNSIETHYTKIDKAGPGDNIGFNVKGVPKDKLRRGEVASRPNNPCKVAKAFKGRIFIINHPTAVGEGYTPVLHLHTAQVAVRFDKLISKLDPRSGQVVEENPAYLRTGEAAVVRLVPLMPTAMEVFKDFPQLGRFALRDMGTTIGAGVVLEVEE
;
A
#
# COMPACT_ATOMS: atom_id res chain seq x y z
N MET A 1 -28.43 -0.13 22.26
CA MET A 1 -28.37 -0.91 21.01
C MET A 1 -26.96 -0.73 20.47
N SER A 2 -26.13 -1.78 20.52
CA SER A 2 -24.76 -1.71 19.97
C SER A 2 -24.87 -1.38 18.47
N LYS A 3 -24.26 -0.27 18.04
CA LYS A 3 -24.06 0.00 16.61
C LYS A 3 -23.39 -1.26 16.06
N ARG A 4 -24.02 -1.93 15.08
CA ARG A 4 -23.32 -2.98 14.32
C ARG A 4 -22.09 -2.29 13.73
N GLU A 5 -20.90 -2.70 14.15
CA GLU A 5 -19.64 -2.22 13.60
C GLU A 5 -19.65 -2.52 12.11
N LYS A 6 -19.58 -1.47 11.29
CA LYS A 6 -19.43 -1.61 9.86
C LYS A 6 -18.10 -2.32 9.60
N PRO A 7 -18.03 -3.23 8.62
CA PRO A 7 -16.78 -3.88 8.29
C PRO A 7 -15.69 -2.89 7.91
N HIS A 8 -14.46 -3.17 8.36
CA HIS A 8 -13.29 -2.31 8.15
C HIS A 8 -12.45 -2.81 6.97
N ILE A 9 -12.01 -1.89 6.11
CA ILE A 9 -11.16 -2.15 4.94
C ILE A 9 -10.03 -1.12 4.89
N ASN A 10 -8.80 -1.56 4.68
CA ASN A 10 -7.66 -0.66 4.43
C ASN A 10 -7.55 -0.36 2.93
N LEU A 11 -7.52 0.92 2.56
CA LEU A 11 -7.53 1.37 1.17
C LEU A 11 -6.28 2.19 0.86
N ILE A 12 -5.50 1.80 -0.14
CA ILE A 12 -4.36 2.61 -0.61
C ILE A 12 -4.69 3.38 -1.90
N ILE A 13 -4.26 4.63 -1.98
CA ILE A 13 -4.35 5.41 -3.21
C ILE A 13 -3.02 5.34 -3.96
N ILE A 14 -3.07 4.92 -5.22
CA ILE A 14 -1.89 4.77 -6.07
C ILE A 14 -2.07 5.46 -7.41
N GLY A 15 -0.98 5.87 -8.03
CA GLY A 15 -1.00 6.49 -9.35
C GLY A 15 0.21 7.38 -9.58
N HIS A 16 0.44 7.79 -10.83
CA HIS A 16 1.57 8.64 -11.20
C HIS A 16 1.53 10.00 -10.51
N VAL A 17 2.68 10.68 -10.44
CA VAL A 17 2.75 12.10 -10.08
C VAL A 17 1.80 12.90 -11.00
N ASP A 18 1.21 13.95 -10.45
CA ASP A 18 0.24 14.83 -11.11
C ASP A 18 -1.09 14.21 -11.52
N HIS A 19 -1.35 12.90 -11.32
CA HIS A 19 -2.66 12.30 -11.58
C HIS A 19 -3.77 12.73 -10.60
N GLY A 20 -3.47 13.64 -9.66
CA GLY A 20 -4.47 14.24 -8.76
C GLY A 20 -4.93 13.34 -7.61
N LYS A 21 -4.05 12.48 -7.08
CA LYS A 21 -4.34 11.58 -5.95
C LYS A 21 -4.90 12.35 -4.74
N SER A 22 -4.10 13.23 -4.14
CA SER A 22 -4.46 13.92 -2.90
C SER A 22 -5.59 14.92 -3.11
N THR A 23 -5.66 15.60 -4.26
CA THR A 23 -6.78 16.47 -4.62
C THR A 23 -8.11 15.71 -4.65
N SER A 24 -8.16 14.56 -5.34
CA SER A 24 -9.41 13.80 -5.49
C SER A 24 -9.87 13.20 -4.17
N ILE A 25 -8.94 12.78 -3.32
CA ILE A 25 -9.26 12.16 -2.02
C ILE A 25 -9.68 13.22 -1.00
N GLY A 26 -9.01 14.37 -0.97
CA GLY A 26 -9.45 15.49 -0.15
C GLY A 26 -10.85 15.97 -0.53
N HIS A 27 -11.17 16.00 -1.82
CA HIS A 27 -12.52 16.33 -2.31
C HIS A 27 -13.53 15.23 -1.95
N LEU A 28 -13.18 13.95 -2.15
CA LEU A 28 -14.01 12.82 -1.75
C LEU A 28 -14.38 12.88 -0.26
N PHE A 29 -13.42 13.22 0.61
CA PHE A 29 -13.67 13.36 2.05
C PHE A 29 -14.55 14.55 2.39
N TYR A 30 -14.41 15.65 1.65
CA TYR A 30 -15.28 16.80 1.80
C TYR A 30 -16.73 16.45 1.41
N ASP A 31 -16.93 15.86 0.23
CA ASP A 31 -18.25 15.49 -0.28
C ASP A 31 -18.91 14.38 0.54
N ALA A 32 -18.11 13.47 1.10
CA ALA A 32 -18.59 12.44 2.02
C ALA A 32 -18.92 12.98 3.42
N GLY A 33 -18.64 14.26 3.71
CA GLY A 33 -18.90 14.90 5.00
C GLY A 33 -17.89 14.52 6.10
N ALA A 34 -16.77 13.90 5.74
CA ALA A 34 -15.70 13.53 6.68
C ALA A 34 -14.88 14.75 7.14
N ILE A 35 -14.94 15.86 6.39
CA ILE A 35 -14.22 17.11 6.70
C ILE A 35 -15.22 18.24 6.97
N PRO A 36 -15.11 18.97 8.09
CA PRO A 36 -15.93 20.14 8.34
C PRO A 36 -15.69 21.24 7.29
N GLU A 37 -16.77 21.84 6.78
CA GLU A 37 -16.71 22.91 5.78
C GLU A 37 -15.82 24.08 6.19
N LYS A 38 -15.82 24.42 7.49
CA LYS A 38 -14.96 25.47 8.05
C LYS A 38 -13.47 25.19 7.81
N THR A 39 -13.04 23.95 8.05
CA THR A 39 -11.64 23.54 7.88
C THR A 39 -11.19 23.67 6.43
N LEU A 40 -12.07 23.34 5.48
CA LEU A 40 -11.75 23.50 4.06
C LEU A 40 -11.65 24.98 3.65
N LYS A 41 -12.50 25.85 4.19
CA LYS A 41 -12.43 27.30 3.97
C LYS A 41 -11.14 27.91 4.47
N ASP A 42 -10.69 27.50 5.67
CA ASP A 42 -9.41 27.94 6.22
C ASP A 42 -8.25 27.56 5.27
N PHE A 43 -8.24 26.32 4.75
CA PHE A 43 -7.24 25.89 3.77
C PHE A 43 -7.35 26.60 2.42
N GLU A 44 -8.55 26.93 1.96
CA GLU A 44 -8.76 27.70 0.73
C GLU A 44 -8.17 29.11 0.85
N GLU A 45 -8.38 29.78 1.98
CA GLU A 45 -7.79 31.10 2.25
C GLU A 45 -6.25 31.05 2.29
N GLU A 46 -5.68 30.06 3.01
CA GLU A 46 -4.22 29.87 3.06
C GLU A 46 -3.62 29.51 1.70
N ALA A 47 -4.28 28.63 0.94
CA ALA A 47 -3.83 28.20 -0.39
C ALA A 47 -3.87 29.34 -1.40
N LYS A 48 -4.91 30.18 -1.32
CA LYS A 48 -5.04 31.38 -2.15
C LYS A 48 -3.98 32.43 -1.80
N ALA A 49 -3.68 32.62 -0.52
CA ALA A 49 -2.60 33.53 -0.09
C ALA A 49 -1.21 33.10 -0.62
N LEU A 50 -1.02 31.80 -0.84
CA LEU A 50 0.21 31.22 -1.39
C LEU A 50 0.18 31.02 -2.91
N GLY A 51 -0.87 31.48 -3.61
CA GLY A 51 -1.01 31.34 -5.06
C GLY A 51 -1.21 29.89 -5.55
N LYS A 52 -1.61 28.98 -4.66
CA LYS A 52 -1.80 27.55 -4.90
C LYS A 52 -3.26 27.13 -4.68
N GLU A 53 -4.21 27.90 -5.22
CA GLU A 53 -5.66 27.71 -5.01
C GLU A 53 -6.15 26.28 -5.33
N SER A 54 -5.50 25.59 -6.28
CA SER A 54 -5.79 24.20 -6.64
C SER A 54 -5.44 23.15 -5.57
N PHE A 55 -4.70 23.53 -4.51
CA PHE A 55 -4.20 22.61 -3.48
C PHE A 55 -5.09 22.53 -2.23
N LYS A 56 -6.20 23.29 -2.15
CA LYS A 56 -7.08 23.31 -0.96
C LYS A 56 -7.51 21.91 -0.50
N TYR A 57 -7.80 21.02 -1.44
CA TYR A 57 -8.15 19.63 -1.14
C TYR A 57 -6.93 18.76 -0.81
N ALA A 58 -5.78 18.99 -1.45
CA ALA A 58 -4.55 18.24 -1.16
C ALA A 58 -4.04 18.51 0.27
N TRP A 59 -4.18 19.73 0.77
CA TRP A 59 -3.73 20.13 2.12
C TRP A 59 -4.51 19.53 3.28
N VAL A 60 -5.65 18.91 2.98
CA VAL A 60 -6.34 18.01 3.91
C VAL A 60 -5.43 16.86 4.31
N LEU A 61 -4.70 16.30 3.34
CA LEU A 61 -3.84 15.13 3.50
C LEU A 61 -2.39 15.54 3.79
N ASP A 62 -1.90 16.57 3.09
CA ASP A 62 -0.54 17.07 3.19
C ASP A 62 -0.36 17.95 4.45
N LYS A 63 0.07 17.33 5.56
CA LYS A 63 0.28 18.01 6.85
C LYS A 63 1.69 18.56 7.00
N LEU A 64 2.69 17.98 6.34
CA LEU A 64 4.07 18.40 6.50
C LEU A 64 4.32 19.70 5.74
N LYS A 65 5.12 20.59 6.33
CA LYS A 65 5.50 21.87 5.70
C LYS A 65 6.17 21.64 4.34
N GLU A 66 7.03 20.62 4.24
CA GLU A 66 7.71 20.24 3.00
C GLU A 66 6.74 19.72 1.92
N GLU A 67 5.67 19.01 2.30
CA GLU A 67 4.63 18.54 1.35
C GLU A 67 3.91 19.73 0.73
N ARG A 68 3.51 20.70 1.55
CA ARG A 68 2.80 21.92 1.10
C ARG A 68 3.66 22.82 0.22
N GLU A 69 4.95 22.94 0.56
CA GLU A 69 5.91 23.74 -0.22
C GLU A 69 6.19 23.11 -1.59
N ARG A 70 6.40 21.80 -1.64
CA ARG A 70 6.73 21.09 -2.89
C ARG A 70 5.50 20.65 -3.71
N GLY A 71 4.32 20.61 -3.10
CA GLY A 71 3.09 20.13 -3.75
C GLY A 71 3.10 18.62 -4.03
N VAL A 72 3.83 17.84 -3.24
CA VAL A 72 3.92 16.38 -3.36
C VAL A 72 3.77 15.74 -1.98
N THR A 73 2.97 14.68 -1.89
CA THR A 73 2.85 13.85 -0.68
C THR A 73 4.17 13.12 -0.43
N ILE A 74 4.62 13.11 0.83
CA ILE A 74 5.91 12.56 1.25
C ILE A 74 5.69 11.36 2.18
N ASP A 75 4.84 11.49 3.20
CA ASP A 75 4.59 10.44 4.20
C ASP A 75 3.19 9.83 4.09
N LEU A 76 2.99 8.67 4.70
CA LEU A 76 1.68 8.03 4.75
C LEU A 76 0.77 8.79 5.72
N ALA A 77 -0.43 9.12 5.27
CA ALA A 77 -1.46 9.69 6.10
C ALA A 77 -2.67 8.75 6.19
N PHE A 78 -3.20 8.58 7.40
CA PHE A 78 -4.31 7.68 7.69
C PHE A 78 -5.57 8.49 7.98
N TYR A 79 -6.63 8.24 7.21
CA TYR A 79 -7.93 8.90 7.36
C TYR A 79 -9.04 7.87 7.40
N GLU A 80 -10.12 8.19 8.12
CA GLU A 80 -11.31 7.36 8.16
C GLU A 80 -12.35 7.89 7.17
N LEU A 81 -12.87 7.02 6.32
CA LEU A 81 -13.98 7.29 5.41
C LEU A 81 -15.08 6.27 5.67
N GLU A 82 -16.25 6.74 6.11
CA GLU A 82 -17.40 5.90 6.36
C GLU A 82 -18.34 5.92 5.14
N THR A 83 -18.61 4.75 4.56
CA THR A 83 -19.59 4.59 3.50
C THR A 83 -20.89 3.98 4.04
N LYS A 84 -21.85 3.65 3.18
CA LYS A 84 -23.10 3.00 3.63
C LYS A 84 -22.82 1.61 4.20
N LYS A 85 -21.89 0.88 3.59
CA LYS A 85 -21.61 -0.53 3.91
C LYS A 85 -20.37 -0.72 4.78
N ASN A 86 -19.28 0.02 4.52
CA ASN A 86 -17.97 -0.23 5.09
C ASN A 86 -17.39 1.02 5.78
N VAL A 87 -16.37 0.83 6.60
CA VAL A 87 -15.47 1.88 7.10
C VAL A 87 -14.11 1.65 6.48
N PHE A 88 -13.55 2.67 5.86
CA PHE A 88 -12.24 2.60 5.22
C PHE A 88 -11.20 3.35 6.05
N THR A 89 -10.06 2.72 6.30
CA THR A 89 -8.83 3.45 6.61
C THR A 89 -8.11 3.72 5.30
N VAL A 90 -8.13 4.98 4.88
CA VAL A 90 -7.49 5.44 3.66
C VAL A 90 -6.03 5.79 3.96
N ILE A 91 -5.14 5.18 3.19
CA ILE A 91 -3.69 5.33 3.23
C ILE A 91 -3.31 6.12 1.98
N ASP A 92 -3.05 7.42 2.13
CA ASP A 92 -2.52 8.21 1.03
C ASP A 92 -1.05 7.85 0.80
N ALA A 93 -0.73 7.38 -0.41
CA ALA A 93 0.62 6.96 -0.75
C ALA A 93 1.26 7.92 -1.75
N PRO A 94 2.54 8.25 -1.53
CA PRO A 94 3.21 9.26 -2.32
C PRO A 94 3.40 8.80 -3.77
N GLY A 95 3.19 9.71 -4.70
CA GLY A 95 3.34 9.44 -6.13
C GLY A 95 4.77 9.45 -6.62
N HIS A 96 5.67 10.20 -5.98
CA HIS A 96 7.01 10.48 -6.51
C HIS A 96 7.94 9.26 -6.41
N ARG A 97 8.88 9.13 -7.38
CA ARG A 97 9.80 7.97 -7.45
C ARG A 97 10.61 7.77 -6.16
N ASP A 98 11.06 8.88 -5.59
CA ASP A 98 11.87 8.88 -4.36
C ASP A 98 11.12 8.34 -3.13
N PHE A 99 9.79 8.32 -3.17
CA PHE A 99 8.94 7.95 -2.03
C PHE A 99 8.17 6.65 -2.25
N VAL A 100 8.40 5.91 -3.34
CA VAL A 100 7.71 4.63 -3.57
C VAL A 100 8.04 3.61 -2.46
N LYS A 101 9.15 3.78 -1.72
CA LYS A 101 9.42 3.01 -0.49
C LYS A 101 8.28 3.11 0.54
N ASN A 102 7.64 4.27 0.66
CA ASN A 102 6.52 4.50 1.56
C ASN A 102 5.24 3.87 0.99
N MET A 103 5.06 3.95 -0.34
CA MET A 103 3.99 3.25 -1.05
C MET A 103 4.05 1.73 -0.84
N VAL A 104 5.23 1.10 -0.86
CA VAL A 104 5.38 -0.34 -0.57
C VAL A 104 4.84 -0.67 0.83
N THR A 105 5.17 0.16 1.83
CA THR A 105 4.71 -0.09 3.20
C THR A 105 3.23 0.20 3.40
N GLY A 106 2.66 1.17 2.68
CA GLY A 106 1.22 1.39 2.67
C GLY A 106 0.48 0.24 1.98
N ALA A 107 1.01 -0.24 0.85
CA ALA A 107 0.40 -1.32 0.07
C ALA A 107 0.44 -2.65 0.82
N SER A 108 1.48 -2.91 1.63
CA SER A 108 1.51 -4.09 2.50
C SER A 108 0.41 -4.11 3.56
N GLN A 109 -0.15 -2.94 3.89
CA GLN A 109 -1.23 -2.81 4.87
C GLN A 109 -2.62 -2.69 4.21
N ALA A 110 -2.69 -2.59 2.88
CA ALA A 110 -3.94 -2.34 2.17
C ALA A 110 -4.65 -3.64 1.76
N ASP A 111 -5.97 -3.60 1.79
CA ASP A 111 -6.86 -4.70 1.38
C ASP A 111 -7.48 -4.41 -0.01
N GLY A 112 -7.55 -3.12 -0.39
CA GLY A 112 -7.98 -2.66 -1.72
C GLY A 112 -7.23 -1.39 -2.14
N SER A 113 -7.41 -0.97 -3.40
CA SER A 113 -6.75 0.24 -3.92
C SER A 113 -7.62 1.10 -4.83
N ILE A 114 -7.30 2.40 -4.89
CA ILE A 114 -7.73 3.30 -5.95
C ILE A 114 -6.53 3.57 -6.85
N LEU A 115 -6.63 3.23 -8.13
CA LEU A 115 -5.65 3.61 -9.15
C LEU A 115 -6.09 4.89 -9.86
N MET A 116 -5.43 5.99 -9.56
CA MET A 116 -5.66 7.30 -10.16
C MET A 116 -4.92 7.43 -11.50
N ILE A 117 -5.68 7.66 -12.57
CA ILE A 117 -5.17 7.83 -13.95
C ILE A 117 -5.62 9.18 -14.48
N SER A 118 -4.70 10.05 -14.88
CA SER A 118 -5.07 11.28 -15.58
C SER A 118 -5.56 10.97 -17.00
N ALA A 119 -6.71 11.52 -17.40
CA ALA A 119 -7.20 11.49 -18.77
C ALA A 119 -6.54 12.57 -19.65
N LYS A 120 -5.91 13.57 -19.03
CA LYS A 120 -5.27 14.70 -19.72
C LYS A 120 -4.19 14.20 -20.68
N ARG A 121 -4.19 14.76 -21.88
CA ARG A 121 -3.18 14.44 -22.90
C ARG A 121 -1.79 14.85 -22.44
N GLY A 122 -0.82 13.98 -22.61
CA GLY A 122 0.56 14.12 -22.12
C GLY A 122 0.76 13.45 -20.75
N GLU A 123 -0.14 13.68 -19.79
CA GLU A 123 -0.03 13.06 -18.45
C GLU A 123 -0.35 11.56 -18.49
N TYR A 124 -1.40 11.18 -19.21
CA TYR A 124 -1.77 9.76 -19.41
C TYR A 124 -0.60 8.95 -19.97
N GLU A 125 0.01 9.45 -21.05
CA GLU A 125 1.10 8.79 -21.74
C GLU A 125 2.36 8.77 -20.86
N ALA A 126 2.68 9.86 -20.15
CA ALA A 126 3.79 9.89 -19.20
C ALA A 126 3.63 8.85 -18.07
N GLY A 127 2.42 8.69 -17.55
CA GLY A 127 2.12 7.73 -16.48
C GLY A 127 2.14 6.27 -16.92
N THR A 128 1.83 5.96 -18.18
CA THR A 128 1.70 4.59 -18.71
C THR A 128 2.92 4.09 -19.50
N ASN A 129 3.78 4.98 -19.97
CA ASN A 129 5.01 4.65 -20.69
C ASN A 129 6.02 3.86 -19.82
N PRO A 130 7.01 3.18 -20.45
CA PRO A 130 8.12 2.56 -19.73
C PRO A 130 8.87 3.58 -18.86
N GLY A 131 8.74 3.47 -17.54
CA GLY A 131 9.26 4.43 -16.55
C GLY A 131 8.17 5.27 -15.85
N GLY A 132 6.93 5.26 -16.36
CA GLY A 132 5.77 5.78 -15.66
C GLY A 132 5.47 4.97 -14.40
N GLN A 133 5.03 5.65 -13.34
CA GLN A 133 4.81 5.00 -12.04
C GLN A 133 3.51 4.21 -11.99
N THR A 134 2.56 4.44 -12.90
CA THR A 134 1.29 3.71 -12.92
C THR A 134 1.51 2.20 -12.99
N ARG A 135 2.40 1.77 -13.89
CA ARG A 135 2.74 0.36 -14.06
C ARG A 135 3.47 -0.20 -12.84
N GLU A 136 4.45 0.54 -12.31
CA GLU A 136 5.20 0.16 -11.11
C GLU A 136 4.27 0.00 -9.91
N HIS A 137 3.37 0.96 -9.70
CA HIS A 137 2.42 0.96 -8.59
C HIS A 137 1.41 -0.18 -8.69
N ALA A 138 0.81 -0.39 -9.87
CA ALA A 138 -0.13 -1.49 -10.07
C ALA A 138 0.57 -2.85 -9.83
N PHE A 139 1.80 -3.01 -10.32
CA PHE A 139 2.57 -4.24 -10.12
C PHE A 139 2.92 -4.48 -8.65
N LEU A 140 3.37 -3.44 -7.95
CA LEU A 140 3.67 -3.51 -6.51
C LEU A 140 2.41 -3.84 -5.70
N ALA A 141 1.30 -3.14 -5.95
CA ALA A 141 0.02 -3.39 -5.28
C ALA A 141 -0.42 -4.85 -5.46
N LYS A 142 -0.39 -5.36 -6.70
CA LYS A 142 -0.74 -6.75 -6.99
C LYS A 142 0.17 -7.74 -6.27
N THR A 143 1.48 -7.49 -6.30
CA THR A 143 2.45 -8.41 -5.67
C THR A 143 2.31 -8.43 -4.16
N LEU A 144 1.99 -7.29 -3.55
CA LEU A 144 1.76 -7.16 -2.11
C LEU A 144 0.39 -7.70 -1.67
N GLY A 145 -0.47 -8.07 -2.62
CA GLY A 145 -1.73 -8.74 -2.36
C GLY A 145 -2.97 -7.87 -2.41
N VAL A 146 -2.84 -6.66 -2.96
CA VAL A 146 -3.98 -5.77 -3.17
C VAL A 146 -4.67 -6.21 -4.45
N ASP A 147 -5.57 -7.18 -4.31
CA ASP A 147 -6.26 -7.83 -5.43
C ASP A 147 -7.49 -7.04 -5.91
N GLN A 148 -8.09 -6.23 -5.05
CA GLN A 148 -9.25 -5.38 -5.34
C GLN A 148 -8.82 -3.96 -5.70
N MET A 149 -9.35 -3.42 -6.80
CA MET A 149 -8.96 -2.12 -7.31
C MET A 149 -10.15 -1.41 -7.98
N VAL A 150 -10.28 -0.11 -7.75
CA VAL A 150 -11.08 0.79 -8.60
C VAL A 150 -10.13 1.67 -9.39
N VAL A 151 -10.36 1.82 -10.69
CA VAL A 151 -9.60 2.75 -11.54
C VAL A 151 -10.39 4.05 -11.66
N ALA A 152 -9.83 5.15 -11.16
CA ALA A 152 -10.41 6.48 -11.31
C ALA A 152 -9.72 7.21 -12.47
N VAL A 153 -10.45 7.38 -13.57
CA VAL A 153 -10.01 8.14 -14.75
C VAL A 153 -10.28 9.62 -14.49
N ASN A 154 -9.30 10.28 -13.89
CA ASN A 154 -9.36 11.63 -13.35
C ASN A 154 -9.08 12.72 -14.39
N LYS A 155 -9.36 13.98 -14.03
CA LYS A 155 -9.18 15.18 -14.88
C LYS A 155 -10.01 15.16 -16.16
N MET A 156 -11.23 14.60 -16.08
CA MET A 156 -12.18 14.66 -17.20
C MET A 156 -12.63 16.09 -17.53
N ASP A 157 -12.52 17.01 -16.56
CA ASP A 157 -12.79 18.43 -16.68
C ASP A 157 -11.73 19.22 -17.46
N ASP A 158 -10.53 18.66 -17.66
CA ASP A 158 -9.45 19.38 -18.33
C ASP A 158 -9.87 19.78 -19.76
N PRO A 159 -9.57 21.00 -20.23
CA PRO A 159 -9.99 21.47 -21.56
C PRO A 159 -9.54 20.57 -22.73
N SER A 160 -8.46 19.80 -22.56
CA SER A 160 -7.99 18.84 -23.58
C SER A 160 -8.79 17.53 -23.61
N VAL A 161 -9.59 17.25 -22.58
CA VAL A 161 -10.44 16.06 -22.42
C VAL A 161 -11.91 16.43 -22.60
N ASN A 162 -12.35 17.52 -21.95
CA ASN A 162 -13.69 18.08 -22.04
C ASN A 162 -14.80 17.03 -21.92
N TRP A 163 -14.73 16.20 -20.89
CA TRP A 163 -15.72 15.17 -20.56
C TRP A 163 -15.96 14.13 -21.69
N SER A 164 -14.98 13.95 -22.58
CA SER A 164 -15.11 13.11 -23.77
C SER A 164 -15.16 11.62 -23.45
N GLU A 165 -16.26 10.96 -23.83
CA GLU A 165 -16.42 9.50 -23.82
C GLU A 165 -15.33 8.79 -24.62
N THR A 166 -15.00 9.31 -25.82
CA THR A 166 -13.93 8.76 -26.67
C THR A 166 -12.59 8.71 -25.95
N ARG A 167 -12.22 9.78 -25.22
CA ARG A 167 -10.97 9.80 -24.47
C ARG A 167 -11.01 8.86 -23.27
N TYR A 168 -12.15 8.77 -22.58
CA TYR A 168 -12.34 7.81 -21.49
C TYR A 168 -12.14 6.36 -21.96
N GLU A 169 -12.78 5.96 -23.07
CA GLU A 169 -12.64 4.60 -23.60
C GLU A 169 -11.21 4.31 -24.07
N GLU A 170 -10.51 5.27 -24.67
CA GLU A 170 -9.09 5.14 -25.02
C GLU A 170 -8.22 4.84 -23.78
N VAL A 171 -8.41 5.62 -22.71
CA VAL A 171 -7.69 5.46 -21.44
C VAL A 171 -8.03 4.13 -20.80
N LYS A 172 -9.32 3.79 -20.70
CA LYS A 172 -9.83 2.54 -20.14
C LYS A 172 -9.26 1.32 -20.86
N ASP A 173 -9.21 1.32 -22.18
CA ASP A 173 -8.62 0.24 -22.97
C ASP A 173 -7.12 0.08 -22.72
N GLY A 174 -6.37 1.19 -22.71
CA GLY A 174 -4.94 1.14 -22.47
C GLY A 174 -4.57 0.70 -21.06
N VAL A 175 -5.28 1.21 -20.03
CA VAL A 175 -5.09 0.78 -18.63
C VAL A 175 -5.55 -0.66 -18.46
N SER A 176 -6.62 -1.10 -19.10
CA SER A 176 -7.06 -2.50 -19.11
C SER A 176 -5.98 -3.44 -19.63
N ARG A 177 -5.29 -3.09 -20.73
CA ARG A 177 -4.16 -3.88 -21.23
C ARG A 177 -3.01 -3.94 -20.23
N LEU A 178 -2.69 -2.82 -19.60
CA LEU A 178 -1.65 -2.73 -18.57
C LEU A 178 -1.98 -3.62 -17.36
N LEU A 179 -3.19 -3.53 -16.83
CA LEU A 179 -3.63 -4.28 -15.65
C LEU A 179 -3.71 -5.78 -15.93
N LYS A 180 -4.14 -6.20 -17.13
CA LYS A 180 -4.07 -7.60 -17.58
C LYS A 180 -2.63 -8.13 -17.56
N MET A 181 -1.66 -7.35 -18.03
CA MET A 181 -0.24 -7.76 -18.01
C MET A 181 0.31 -7.87 -16.58
N VAL A 182 -0.18 -7.06 -15.65
CA VAL A 182 0.17 -7.13 -14.23
C VAL A 182 -0.47 -8.35 -13.53
N GLY A 183 -1.57 -8.88 -14.07
CA GLY A 183 -2.27 -10.05 -13.54
C GLY A 183 -3.56 -9.72 -12.79
N TYR A 184 -4.13 -8.52 -12.98
CA TYR A 184 -5.48 -8.22 -12.52
C TYR A 184 -6.53 -8.81 -13.45
N ASP A 185 -7.64 -9.26 -12.86
CA ASP A 185 -8.84 -9.62 -13.60
C ASP A 185 -9.66 -8.35 -13.89
N VAL A 186 -9.41 -7.77 -15.06
CA VAL A 186 -10.03 -6.50 -15.48
C VAL A 186 -11.55 -6.59 -15.60
N SER A 187 -12.13 -7.79 -15.74
CA SER A 187 -13.59 -7.96 -15.81
C SER A 187 -14.30 -7.62 -14.49
N LYS A 188 -13.56 -7.61 -13.37
CA LYS A 188 -14.06 -7.31 -12.03
C LYS A 188 -13.75 -5.89 -11.57
N LEU A 189 -13.04 -5.10 -12.38
CA LEU A 189 -12.60 -3.76 -11.99
C LEU A 189 -13.57 -2.71 -12.49
N ASN A 190 -13.91 -1.77 -11.62
CA ASN A 190 -14.67 -0.58 -11.98
C ASN A 190 -13.74 0.50 -12.54
N PHE A 191 -14.13 1.09 -13.67
CA PHE A 191 -13.46 2.24 -14.29
C PHE A 191 -14.38 3.45 -14.19
N VAL A 192 -14.12 4.33 -13.24
CA VAL A 192 -14.97 5.49 -12.95
C VAL A 192 -14.32 6.74 -13.57
N PRO A 193 -14.98 7.45 -14.52
CA PRO A 193 -14.51 8.75 -14.98
C PRO A 193 -14.81 9.80 -13.91
N THR A 194 -13.79 10.49 -13.41
CA THR A 194 -13.90 11.42 -12.29
C THR A 194 -13.25 12.76 -12.57
N SER A 195 -13.61 13.75 -11.77
CA SER A 195 -12.78 14.95 -11.58
C SER A 195 -12.59 15.22 -10.09
N GLY A 196 -11.34 15.13 -9.63
CA GLY A 196 -10.96 15.55 -8.29
C GLY A 196 -11.11 17.05 -8.04
N TRP A 197 -11.19 17.86 -9.09
CA TRP A 197 -11.32 19.31 -8.95
C TRP A 197 -12.77 19.76 -8.81
N THR A 198 -13.65 19.27 -9.69
CA THR A 198 -15.08 19.67 -9.71
C THR A 198 -15.98 18.75 -8.88
N GLY A 199 -15.51 17.56 -8.49
CA GLY A 199 -16.26 16.60 -7.67
C GLY A 199 -17.05 15.56 -8.47
N ASP A 200 -17.03 15.65 -9.80
CA ASP A 200 -17.79 14.77 -10.69
C ASP A 200 -17.48 13.28 -10.45
N ASN A 201 -18.54 12.50 -10.22
CA ASN A 201 -18.52 11.05 -9.96
C ASN A 201 -17.68 10.63 -8.74
N LEU A 202 -17.31 11.53 -7.82
CA LEU A 202 -16.67 11.15 -6.55
C LEU A 202 -17.71 10.53 -5.60
N VAL A 203 -18.70 11.32 -5.19
CA VAL A 203 -19.83 10.88 -4.35
C VAL A 203 -21.15 10.94 -5.13
N HIS A 204 -21.34 11.99 -5.93
CA HIS A 204 -22.54 12.24 -6.71
C HIS A 204 -22.29 12.01 -8.20
N LYS A 205 -23.32 11.53 -8.92
CA LYS A 205 -23.23 11.36 -10.38
C LYS A 205 -23.07 12.71 -11.08
N SER A 206 -22.22 12.73 -12.10
CA SER A 206 -21.95 13.89 -12.94
C SER A 206 -23.08 14.17 -13.92
N GLU A 207 -23.49 15.44 -14.04
CA GLU A 207 -24.36 15.90 -15.14
C GLU A 207 -23.57 16.13 -16.44
N ASN A 208 -22.24 16.30 -16.35
CA ASN A 208 -21.36 16.56 -17.50
C ASN A 208 -21.03 15.30 -18.30
N MET A 209 -21.22 14.11 -17.72
CA MET A 209 -20.96 12.81 -18.34
C MET A 209 -22.20 11.92 -18.36
N PRO A 210 -23.29 12.33 -19.05
CA PRO A 210 -24.54 11.55 -19.09
C PRO A 210 -24.39 10.20 -19.82
N TRP A 211 -23.28 10.01 -20.55
CA TRP A 211 -22.92 8.75 -21.21
C TRP A 211 -22.38 7.69 -20.25
N TYR A 212 -22.03 8.06 -19.00
CA TYR A 212 -21.51 7.11 -18.00
C TYR A 212 -22.62 6.63 -17.06
N ASP A 213 -23.03 5.38 -17.24
CA ASP A 213 -24.08 4.74 -16.44
C ASP A 213 -23.58 4.02 -15.18
N GLY A 214 -22.26 3.87 -15.04
CA GLY A 214 -21.63 3.12 -13.95
C GLY A 214 -21.76 3.75 -12.56
N PRO A 215 -21.14 3.13 -11.54
CA PRO A 215 -21.15 3.63 -10.16
C PRO A 215 -20.28 4.88 -10.00
N THR A 216 -20.56 5.70 -8.99
CA THR A 216 -19.60 6.72 -8.51
C THR A 216 -18.39 6.05 -7.86
N LEU A 217 -17.33 6.82 -7.59
CA LEU A 217 -16.14 6.30 -6.91
C LEU A 217 -16.49 5.73 -5.53
N LEU A 218 -17.31 6.43 -4.74
CA LEU A 218 -17.76 5.96 -3.43
C LEU A 218 -18.60 4.67 -3.54
N GLU A 219 -19.48 4.58 -4.52
CA GLU A 219 -20.29 3.37 -4.77
C GLU A 219 -19.42 2.19 -5.21
N ALA A 220 -18.44 2.42 -6.08
CA ALA A 220 -17.50 1.39 -6.52
C ALA A 220 -16.63 0.85 -5.35
N LEU A 221 -16.30 1.69 -4.36
CA LEU A 221 -15.63 1.24 -3.14
C LEU A 221 -16.55 0.38 -2.26
N ASP A 222 -17.85 0.67 -2.20
CA ASP A 222 -18.84 -0.13 -1.46
C ASP A 222 -18.99 -1.56 -2.02
N GLU A 223 -18.62 -1.77 -3.29
CA GLU A 223 -18.59 -3.09 -3.93
C GLU A 223 -17.43 -3.96 -3.45
N PHE A 224 -16.41 -3.41 -2.78
CA PHE A 224 -15.31 -4.21 -2.25
C PHE A 224 -15.80 -5.30 -1.29
N GLU A 225 -15.22 -6.48 -1.46
CA GLU A 225 -15.39 -7.62 -0.59
C GLU A 225 -14.43 -7.51 0.60
N LEU A 226 -14.86 -8.04 1.74
CA LEU A 226 -14.00 -8.05 2.91
C LEU A 226 -12.92 -9.11 2.74
N PRO A 227 -11.65 -8.77 3.01
CA PRO A 227 -10.61 -9.78 3.02
C PRO A 227 -10.90 -10.81 4.13
N PRO A 228 -10.52 -12.08 3.93
CA PRO A 228 -10.63 -13.08 4.99
C PRO A 228 -9.80 -12.64 6.20
N LYS A 229 -10.36 -12.81 7.41
CA LYS A 229 -9.67 -12.53 8.67
C LYS A 229 -9.06 -13.83 9.23
N PRO A 230 -7.74 -14.07 9.07
CA PRO A 230 -7.08 -15.29 9.53
C PRO A 230 -6.88 -15.30 11.06
N THR A 231 -7.97 -15.41 11.82
CA THR A 231 -7.97 -15.45 13.29
C THR A 231 -7.48 -16.79 13.84
N ASP A 232 -7.56 -17.85 13.05
CA ASP A 232 -7.10 -19.21 13.37
C ASP A 232 -5.59 -19.39 13.24
N ARG A 233 -4.90 -18.44 12.60
CA ARG A 233 -3.44 -18.47 12.42
C ARG A 233 -2.69 -17.89 13.62
N PRO A 234 -1.42 -18.26 13.83
CA PRO A 234 -0.58 -17.64 14.86
C PRO A 234 -0.50 -16.12 14.72
N LEU A 235 -0.38 -15.43 15.85
CA LEU A 235 -0.31 -13.96 15.88
C LEU A 235 0.94 -13.45 15.15
N ARG A 236 0.75 -12.53 14.19
CA ARG A 236 1.84 -11.75 13.56
C ARG A 236 1.43 -10.29 13.46
N ILE A 237 2.23 -9.42 14.07
CA ILE A 237 2.05 -7.97 13.99
C ILE A 237 3.40 -7.34 13.60
N PRO A 238 3.60 -7.01 12.32
CA PRO A 238 4.74 -6.22 11.88
C PRO A 238 4.70 -4.82 12.50
N ILE A 239 5.78 -4.44 13.18
CA ILE A 239 5.90 -3.14 13.84
C ILE A 239 6.23 -2.08 12.79
N GLN A 240 5.35 -1.09 12.68
CA GLN A 240 5.52 0.06 11.80
C GLN A 240 6.30 1.18 12.51
N GLU A 241 5.96 1.46 13.77
CA GLU A 241 6.58 2.51 14.56
C GLU A 241 6.52 2.20 16.06
N VAL A 242 7.35 2.87 16.87
CA VAL A 242 7.39 2.71 18.32
C VAL A 242 7.36 4.07 19.00
N TYR A 243 6.32 4.32 19.78
CA TYR A 243 6.17 5.53 20.58
C TYR A 243 6.54 5.28 22.04
N SER A 244 6.93 6.37 22.71
CA SER A 244 7.19 6.37 24.16
C SER A 244 6.28 7.41 24.81
N ILE A 245 5.16 6.95 25.34
CA ILE A 245 4.13 7.82 25.91
C ILE A 245 4.41 8.01 27.41
N LYS A 246 4.55 9.27 27.85
CA LYS A 246 4.80 9.59 29.26
C LYS A 246 3.69 9.02 30.15
N GLY A 247 4.06 8.19 31.13
CA GLY A 247 3.13 7.55 32.06
C GLY A 247 2.53 6.21 31.58
N VAL A 248 2.65 5.89 30.29
CA VAL A 248 2.17 4.62 29.70
C VAL A 248 3.35 3.69 29.37
N GLY A 249 4.44 4.23 28.82
CA GLY A 249 5.64 3.49 28.46
C GLY A 249 5.76 3.28 26.95
N THR A 250 6.34 2.15 26.56
CA THR A 250 6.57 1.77 25.16
C THR A 250 5.26 1.33 24.51
N THR A 251 4.92 1.93 23.37
CA THR A 251 3.70 1.62 22.61
C THR A 251 4.08 1.43 21.14
N PRO A 252 4.27 0.18 20.69
CA PRO A 252 4.43 -0.12 19.28
C PRO A 252 3.10 0.07 18.53
N VAL A 253 3.22 0.40 17.25
CA VAL A 253 2.10 0.54 16.32
C VAL A 253 2.31 -0.42 15.16
N GLY A 254 1.25 -1.12 14.78
CA GLY A 254 1.27 -2.05 13.65
C GLY A 254 -0.13 -2.56 13.29
N LYS A 255 -0.22 -3.19 12.11
CA LYS A 255 -1.42 -3.89 11.66
C LYS A 255 -1.35 -5.34 12.15
N VAL A 256 -2.45 -5.85 12.70
CA VAL A 256 -2.55 -7.30 12.97
C VAL A 256 -2.77 -8.02 11.65
N GLU A 257 -1.82 -8.83 11.22
CA GLU A 257 -1.91 -9.57 9.95
C GLU A 257 -2.61 -10.92 10.12
N THR A 258 -2.32 -11.60 11.24
CA THR A 258 -2.88 -12.91 11.58
C THR A 258 -3.06 -13.04 13.08
N GLY A 259 -3.98 -13.92 13.50
CA GLY A 259 -4.28 -14.19 14.90
C GLY A 259 -4.97 -13.01 15.61
N GLU A 260 -5.07 -13.11 16.93
CA GLU A 260 -5.76 -12.12 17.76
C GLU A 260 -4.88 -11.72 18.95
N LEU A 261 -5.00 -10.46 19.36
CA LEU A 261 -4.30 -9.86 20.49
C LEU A 261 -5.30 -9.40 21.55
N THR A 262 -5.02 -9.72 22.81
CA THR A 262 -5.80 -9.28 23.97
C THR A 262 -4.88 -8.68 25.04
N PRO A 263 -5.35 -7.69 25.83
CA PRO A 263 -4.60 -7.21 26.98
C PRO A 263 -4.23 -8.37 27.93
N GLY A 264 -2.98 -8.40 28.39
CA GLY A 264 -2.44 -9.47 29.22
C GLY A 264 -1.68 -10.54 28.44
N ASP A 265 -1.70 -10.54 27.11
CA ASP A 265 -0.91 -11.45 26.30
C ASP A 265 0.60 -11.21 26.44
N ASP A 266 1.38 -12.30 26.47
CA ASP A 266 2.83 -12.25 26.36
C ASP A 266 3.24 -12.29 24.88
N LEU A 267 4.19 -11.42 24.52
CA LEU A 267 4.70 -11.22 23.17
C LEU A 267 6.21 -11.42 23.13
N LEU A 268 6.67 -11.98 22.01
CA LEU A 268 8.06 -12.04 21.60
C LEU A 268 8.23 -11.23 20.31
N PHE A 269 9.19 -10.31 20.31
CA PHE A 269 9.54 -9.47 19.18
C PHE A 269 10.76 -10.03 18.47
N MET A 270 10.60 -10.38 17.19
CA MET A 270 11.68 -10.91 16.36
C MET A 270 12.11 -9.85 15.34
N PRO A 271 13.42 -9.73 15.05
CA PRO A 271 14.52 -10.61 15.43
C PRO A 271 15.21 -10.26 16.76
N SER A 272 14.76 -9.25 17.50
CA SER A 272 15.47 -8.79 18.72
C SER A 272 15.43 -9.79 19.88
N GLY A 273 14.46 -10.69 19.90
CA GLY A 273 14.22 -11.61 21.01
C GLY A 273 13.69 -10.92 22.27
N LEU A 274 13.20 -9.68 22.15
CA LEU A 274 12.63 -8.96 23.28
C LEU A 274 11.31 -9.60 23.69
N GLU A 275 11.10 -9.73 24.98
CA GLU A 275 9.84 -10.21 25.56
C GLU A 275 9.10 -9.06 26.21
N GLY A 276 7.78 -9.06 26.09
CA GLY A 276 6.94 -8.05 26.69
C GLY A 276 5.52 -8.52 26.93
N LYS A 277 4.84 -7.85 27.85
CA LYS A 277 3.44 -8.15 28.19
C LYS A 277 2.52 -7.01 27.81
N VAL A 278 1.46 -7.31 27.07
CA VAL A 278 0.47 -6.32 26.64
C VAL A 278 -0.30 -5.82 27.84
N ASN A 279 -0.41 -4.50 27.98
CA ASN A 279 -1.14 -3.85 29.05
C ASN A 279 -2.45 -3.23 28.57
N SER A 280 -2.47 -2.62 27.38
CA SER A 280 -3.66 -2.05 26.75
C SER A 280 -3.52 -2.02 25.24
N ILE A 281 -4.63 -2.00 24.52
CA ILE A 281 -4.69 -1.90 23.06
C ILE A 281 -5.62 -0.73 22.70
N GLU A 282 -5.22 0.06 21.72
CA GLU A 282 -5.95 1.22 21.24
C GLU A 282 -6.01 1.23 19.71
N THR A 283 -7.16 1.60 19.16
CA THR A 283 -7.35 1.94 17.75
C THR A 283 -8.08 3.28 17.65
N HIS A 284 -7.59 4.20 16.82
CA HIS A 284 -8.16 5.55 16.68
C HIS A 284 -8.48 6.26 18.02
N TYR A 285 -7.53 6.23 18.98
CA TYR A 285 -7.67 6.79 20.34
C TYR A 285 -8.74 6.16 21.24
N THR A 286 -9.30 5.03 20.82
CA THR A 286 -10.29 4.27 21.57
C THR A 286 -9.65 2.98 22.08
N LYS A 287 -9.80 2.70 23.38
CA LYS A 287 -9.33 1.45 23.97
C LYS A 287 -10.22 0.29 23.54
N ILE A 288 -9.59 -0.82 23.19
CA ILE A 288 -10.27 -2.05 22.77
C ILE A 288 -9.76 -3.23 23.62
N ASP A 289 -10.65 -4.17 23.90
CA ASP A 289 -10.34 -5.36 24.70
C ASP A 289 -9.77 -6.51 23.86
N LYS A 290 -9.85 -6.39 22.52
CA LYS A 290 -9.38 -7.38 21.58
C LYS A 290 -9.10 -6.71 20.23
N ALA A 291 -8.00 -7.10 19.61
CA ALA A 291 -7.66 -6.75 18.23
C ALA A 291 -7.51 -8.02 17.39
N GLY A 292 -7.98 -7.99 16.15
CA GLY A 292 -7.90 -9.09 15.20
C GLY A 292 -7.35 -8.64 13.85
N PRO A 293 -7.28 -9.57 12.87
CA PRO A 293 -6.67 -9.27 11.58
C PRO A 293 -7.36 -8.11 10.86
N GLY A 294 -6.57 -7.18 10.35
CA GLY A 294 -7.03 -5.95 9.70
C GLY A 294 -6.91 -4.70 10.58
N ASP A 295 -6.93 -4.87 11.90
CA ASP A 295 -6.94 -3.74 12.83
C ASP A 295 -5.56 -3.06 12.88
N ASN A 296 -5.53 -1.74 12.65
CA ASN A 296 -4.36 -0.91 12.93
C ASN A 296 -4.41 -0.48 14.39
N ILE A 297 -3.42 -0.90 15.17
CA ILE A 297 -3.42 -0.73 16.62
C ILE A 297 -2.14 -0.12 17.14
N GLY A 298 -2.27 0.69 18.19
CA GLY A 298 -1.21 0.97 19.14
C GLY A 298 -1.43 0.13 20.40
N PHE A 299 -0.43 -0.61 20.86
CA PHE A 299 -0.57 -1.46 22.05
C PHE A 299 0.54 -1.20 23.04
N ASN A 300 0.19 -0.94 24.30
CA ASN A 300 1.19 -0.68 25.33
C ASN A 300 1.82 -2.01 25.81
N VAL A 301 3.15 -2.03 25.89
CA VAL A 301 3.90 -3.23 26.25
C VAL A 301 4.82 -2.95 27.44
N LYS A 302 4.67 -3.75 28.49
CA LYS A 302 5.55 -3.73 29.67
C LYS A 302 6.76 -4.63 29.43
N GLY A 303 7.92 -4.24 29.94
CA GLY A 303 9.16 -5.03 29.87
C GLY A 303 10.05 -4.74 28.65
N VAL A 304 9.58 -3.94 27.69
CA VAL A 304 10.32 -3.64 26.45
C VAL A 304 10.87 -2.20 26.48
N PRO A 305 12.21 -2.00 26.44
CA PRO A 305 12.81 -0.69 26.29
C PRO A 305 12.54 -0.10 24.90
N LYS A 306 12.14 1.18 24.84
CA LYS A 306 11.79 1.88 23.59
C LYS A 306 12.93 1.95 22.58
N ASP A 307 14.17 1.98 23.06
CA ASP A 307 15.40 2.14 22.27
C ASP A 307 15.85 0.83 21.62
N LYS A 308 15.27 -0.30 22.05
CA LYS A 308 15.62 -1.62 21.54
C LYS A 308 14.63 -2.19 20.53
N LEU A 309 13.38 -1.73 20.57
CA LEU A 309 12.36 -2.12 19.61
C LEU A 309 12.31 -1.10 18.45
N ARG A 310 12.26 -1.60 17.22
CA ARG A 310 12.27 -0.76 16.01
C ARG A 310 11.29 -1.22 14.95
N ARG A 311 11.08 -0.37 13.96
CA ARG A 311 10.34 -0.70 12.73
C ARG A 311 10.94 -1.93 12.05
N GLY A 312 10.07 -2.77 11.49
CA GLY A 312 10.47 -3.99 10.78
C GLY A 312 10.62 -5.22 11.68
N GLU A 313 10.52 -5.06 13.01
CA GLU A 313 10.35 -6.20 13.90
C GLU A 313 8.92 -6.76 13.79
N VAL A 314 8.74 -8.02 14.19
CA VAL A 314 7.44 -8.68 14.17
C VAL A 314 7.12 -9.18 15.58
N ALA A 315 6.02 -8.71 16.15
CA ALA A 315 5.47 -9.26 17.38
C ALA A 315 4.72 -10.57 17.07
N SER A 316 4.99 -11.58 17.90
CA SER A 316 4.42 -12.91 17.84
C SER A 316 4.23 -13.47 19.25
N ARG A 317 3.50 -14.58 19.41
CA ARG A 317 3.41 -15.24 20.72
C ARG A 317 4.68 -16.08 20.96
N PRO A 318 5.20 -16.17 22.21
CA PRO A 318 6.41 -16.96 22.50
C PRO A 318 6.32 -18.45 22.11
N ASN A 319 5.12 -19.02 22.10
CA ASN A 319 4.90 -20.43 21.70
C ASN A 319 4.94 -20.67 20.19
N ASN A 320 4.85 -19.62 19.38
CA ASN A 320 4.96 -19.68 17.93
C ASN A 320 5.64 -18.40 17.43
N PRO A 321 6.96 -18.28 17.65
CA PRO A 321 7.70 -17.09 17.28
C PRO A 321 7.80 -16.95 15.75
N CYS A 322 7.87 -15.72 15.28
CA CYS A 322 8.19 -15.45 13.87
C CYS A 322 9.62 -15.92 13.54
N LYS A 323 9.80 -16.59 12.40
CA LYS A 323 11.12 -17.09 11.98
C LYS A 323 12.06 -15.93 11.66
N VAL A 324 13.36 -16.14 11.83
CA VAL A 324 14.40 -15.16 11.48
C VAL A 324 15.32 -15.73 10.43
N ALA A 325 15.31 -15.17 9.22
CA ALA A 325 16.11 -15.67 8.13
C ALA A 325 17.57 -15.24 8.23
N LYS A 326 18.49 -16.21 8.15
CA LYS A 326 19.88 -16.00 7.72
C LYS A 326 19.97 -16.01 6.20
N ALA A 327 19.14 -16.80 5.54
CA ALA A 327 18.93 -16.79 4.11
C ALA A 327 17.50 -17.27 3.79
N PHE A 328 17.05 -17.07 2.57
CA PHE A 328 15.76 -17.58 2.14
C PHE A 328 15.76 -17.83 0.63
N LYS A 329 14.91 -18.76 0.18
CA LYS A 329 14.62 -18.93 -1.24
C LYS A 329 13.38 -18.13 -1.59
N GLY A 330 13.49 -17.28 -2.58
CA GLY A 330 12.39 -16.47 -3.09
C GLY A 330 12.12 -16.76 -4.55
N ARG A 331 10.85 -16.77 -4.95
CA ARG A 331 10.47 -16.64 -6.36
C ARG A 331 10.28 -15.17 -6.66
N ILE A 332 11.06 -14.64 -7.60
CA ILE A 332 11.06 -13.23 -7.98
C ILE A 332 10.67 -13.04 -9.44
N PHE A 333 10.21 -11.85 -9.75
CA PHE A 333 10.02 -11.33 -11.10
C PHE A 333 10.75 -10.00 -11.23
N ILE A 334 11.60 -9.85 -12.25
CA ILE A 334 12.35 -8.61 -12.50
C ILE A 334 11.46 -7.65 -13.28
N ILE A 335 11.08 -6.55 -12.64
CA ILE A 335 10.22 -5.51 -13.22
C ILE A 335 11.03 -4.58 -14.11
N ASN A 336 12.20 -4.16 -13.65
CA ASN A 336 13.04 -3.20 -14.35
C ASN A 336 14.48 -3.26 -13.82
N HIS A 337 15.47 -3.35 -14.70
CA HIS A 337 16.87 -3.20 -14.33
C HIS A 337 17.63 -2.67 -15.55
N PRO A 338 18.54 -1.68 -15.41
CA PRO A 338 19.19 -1.05 -16.55
C PRO A 338 20.08 -2.01 -17.36
N THR A 339 20.61 -3.05 -16.71
CA THR A 339 21.50 -4.05 -17.33
C THR A 339 20.99 -5.48 -17.06
N ALA A 340 21.51 -6.13 -16.03
CA ALA A 340 21.09 -7.46 -15.58
C ALA A 340 21.42 -7.63 -14.10
N VAL A 341 20.69 -8.52 -13.42
CA VAL A 341 20.87 -8.88 -12.02
C VAL A 341 21.64 -10.20 -11.94
N GLY A 342 22.78 -10.20 -11.25
CA GLY A 342 23.62 -11.39 -11.06
C GLY A 342 23.83 -11.72 -9.58
N GLU A 343 24.55 -12.81 -9.33
CA GLU A 343 25.05 -13.13 -7.99
C GLU A 343 25.92 -11.99 -7.44
N GLY A 344 25.80 -11.72 -6.15
CA GLY A 344 26.44 -10.59 -5.46
C GLY A 344 25.66 -9.27 -5.51
N TYR A 345 24.67 -9.12 -6.40
CA TYR A 345 23.82 -7.94 -6.43
C TYR A 345 23.10 -7.74 -5.09
N THR A 346 23.07 -6.51 -4.57
CA THR A 346 22.59 -6.24 -3.19
C THR A 346 21.58 -5.10 -3.14
N PRO A 347 20.33 -5.30 -3.58
CA PRO A 347 19.28 -4.29 -3.45
C PRO A 347 18.73 -4.23 -2.02
N VAL A 348 17.82 -3.27 -1.79
CA VAL A 348 17.01 -3.18 -0.57
C VAL A 348 15.77 -4.05 -0.70
N LEU A 349 15.63 -5.01 0.21
CA LEU A 349 14.43 -5.80 0.44
C LEU A 349 13.43 -4.98 1.25
N HIS A 350 12.24 -4.82 0.70
CA HIS A 350 11.07 -4.34 1.42
C HIS A 350 10.14 -5.53 1.68
N LEU A 351 10.00 -5.91 2.93
CA LEU A 351 9.18 -7.04 3.39
C LEU A 351 8.33 -6.53 4.56
N HIS A 352 7.00 -6.63 4.47
CA HIS A 352 6.08 -5.96 5.41
C HIS A 352 6.54 -4.51 5.72
N THR A 353 6.80 -4.21 7.00
CA THR A 353 7.34 -2.94 7.49
C THR A 353 8.87 -2.85 7.48
N ALA A 354 9.59 -3.96 7.23
CA ALA A 354 11.05 -4.03 7.25
C ALA A 354 11.69 -3.55 5.93
N GLN A 355 12.86 -2.93 6.07
CA GLN A 355 13.70 -2.48 4.97
C GLN A 355 15.14 -2.89 5.25
N VAL A 356 15.65 -3.88 4.51
CA VAL A 356 16.96 -4.49 4.79
C VAL A 356 17.70 -4.74 3.48
N ALA A 357 18.99 -4.43 3.41
CA ALA A 357 19.80 -4.81 2.26
C ALA A 357 19.88 -6.34 2.14
N VAL A 358 19.67 -6.89 0.95
CA VAL A 358 19.66 -8.34 0.70
C VAL A 358 20.60 -8.67 -0.44
N ARG A 359 21.49 -9.63 -0.25
CA ARG A 359 22.42 -10.09 -1.28
C ARG A 359 21.81 -11.25 -2.06
N PHE A 360 21.87 -11.18 -3.39
CA PHE A 360 21.65 -12.30 -4.29
C PHE A 360 22.80 -13.28 -4.14
N ASP A 361 22.57 -14.38 -3.44
CA ASP A 361 23.61 -15.35 -3.13
C ASP A 361 23.76 -16.39 -4.24
N LYS A 362 22.63 -16.94 -4.71
CA LYS A 362 22.59 -17.86 -5.85
C LYS A 362 21.38 -17.65 -6.73
N LEU A 363 21.56 -17.71 -8.03
CA LEU A 363 20.46 -17.80 -8.99
C LEU A 363 20.16 -19.29 -9.23
N ILE A 364 19.05 -19.80 -8.70
CA ILE A 364 18.78 -21.25 -8.70
C ILE A 364 18.22 -21.68 -10.04
N SER A 365 17.12 -21.07 -10.47
CA SER A 365 16.49 -21.43 -11.73
C SER A 365 15.69 -20.27 -12.31
N LYS A 366 15.70 -20.18 -13.63
CA LYS A 366 14.87 -19.26 -14.41
C LYS A 366 13.55 -19.93 -14.72
N LEU A 367 12.46 -19.18 -14.60
CA LEU A 367 11.10 -19.67 -14.80
C LEU A 367 10.46 -18.95 -15.97
N ASP A 368 9.59 -19.65 -16.70
CA ASP A 368 8.64 -19.02 -17.58
C ASP A 368 7.58 -18.26 -16.74
N PRO A 369 7.39 -16.95 -16.93
CA PRO A 369 6.52 -16.15 -16.06
C PRO A 369 5.04 -16.55 -16.10
N ARG A 370 4.59 -17.26 -17.13
CA ARG A 370 3.17 -17.65 -17.31
C ARG A 370 2.89 -19.05 -16.78
N SER A 371 3.72 -20.01 -17.15
CA SER A 371 3.56 -21.43 -16.80
C SER A 371 4.26 -21.81 -15.50
N GLY A 372 5.24 -21.03 -15.05
CA GLY A 372 6.05 -21.33 -13.87
C GLY A 372 7.03 -22.49 -14.06
N GLN A 373 7.16 -23.04 -15.27
CA GLN A 373 8.10 -24.11 -15.56
C GLN A 373 9.54 -23.60 -15.60
N VAL A 374 10.48 -24.47 -15.21
CA VAL A 374 11.91 -24.17 -15.29
C VAL A 374 12.33 -24.10 -16.75
N VAL A 375 12.91 -22.97 -17.14
CA VAL A 375 13.45 -22.72 -18.48
C VAL A 375 14.96 -22.93 -18.51
N GLU A 376 15.66 -22.56 -17.43
CA GLU A 376 17.11 -22.62 -17.33
C GLU A 376 17.52 -22.86 -15.88
N GLU A 377 18.43 -23.80 -15.64
CA GLU A 377 19.02 -24.06 -14.32
C GLU A 377 20.30 -23.24 -14.15
N ASN A 378 20.50 -22.63 -12.98
CA ASN A 378 21.65 -21.80 -12.62
C ASN A 378 22.00 -20.72 -13.66
N PRO A 379 21.07 -19.80 -13.99
CA PRO A 379 21.33 -18.75 -14.97
C PRO A 379 22.43 -17.81 -14.49
N ALA A 380 23.28 -17.34 -15.40
CA ALA A 380 24.38 -16.42 -15.06
C ALA A 380 23.88 -15.03 -14.61
N TYR A 381 22.75 -14.58 -15.15
CA TYR A 381 22.12 -13.30 -14.83
C TYR A 381 20.62 -13.32 -15.19
N LEU A 382 19.87 -12.38 -14.63
CA LEU A 382 18.45 -12.13 -14.89
C LEU A 382 18.24 -10.76 -15.52
N ARG A 383 17.27 -10.64 -16.43
CA ARG A 383 16.88 -9.40 -17.12
C ARG A 383 15.43 -9.03 -16.84
N THR A 384 15.07 -7.80 -17.22
CA THR A 384 13.69 -7.31 -17.15
C THR A 384 12.70 -8.26 -17.85
N GLY A 385 11.62 -8.58 -17.16
CA GLY A 385 10.56 -9.50 -17.61
C GLY A 385 10.79 -10.96 -17.24
N GLU A 386 11.94 -11.31 -16.63
CA GLU A 386 12.27 -12.68 -16.28
C GLU A 386 11.82 -13.03 -14.86
N ALA A 387 11.32 -14.25 -14.69
CA ALA A 387 11.01 -14.83 -13.39
C ALA A 387 12.12 -15.82 -13.00
N ALA A 388 12.41 -15.95 -11.71
CA ALA A 388 13.41 -16.87 -11.22
C ALA A 388 13.16 -17.31 -9.78
N VAL A 389 13.71 -18.47 -9.41
CA VAL A 389 13.95 -18.84 -8.01
C VAL A 389 15.38 -18.45 -7.67
N VAL A 390 15.55 -17.70 -6.58
CA VAL A 390 16.85 -17.20 -6.13
C VAL A 390 17.03 -17.46 -4.64
N ARG A 391 18.27 -17.68 -4.22
CA ARG A 391 18.65 -17.65 -2.80
C ARG A 391 19.13 -16.25 -2.44
N LEU A 392 18.53 -15.69 -1.40
CA LEU A 392 18.74 -14.33 -0.93
C LEU A 392 19.24 -14.36 0.52
N VAL A 393 20.23 -13.51 0.83
CA VAL A 393 20.84 -13.42 2.17
C VAL A 393 20.66 -11.99 2.69
N PRO A 394 19.76 -11.77 3.67
CA PRO A 394 19.65 -10.48 4.34
C PRO A 394 20.97 -10.12 5.03
N LEU A 395 21.41 -8.86 4.93
CA LEU A 395 22.63 -8.39 5.61
C LEU A 395 22.44 -8.20 7.11
N MET A 396 21.19 -8.16 7.57
CA MET A 396 20.82 -8.16 8.99
C MET A 396 19.77 -9.24 9.23
N PRO A 397 19.75 -9.87 10.42
CA PRO A 397 18.69 -10.79 10.80
C PRO A 397 17.32 -10.15 10.53
N THR A 398 16.47 -10.85 9.79
CA THR A 398 15.18 -10.32 9.32
C THR A 398 14.09 -11.32 9.64
N ALA A 399 13.07 -10.88 10.39
CA ALA A 399 11.90 -11.69 10.66
C ALA A 399 11.09 -11.85 9.37
N MET A 400 10.71 -13.08 9.02
CA MET A 400 9.93 -13.36 7.81
C MET A 400 9.23 -14.71 7.89
N GLU A 401 8.25 -14.94 7.04
CA GLU A 401 7.52 -16.20 6.96
C GLU A 401 7.44 -16.73 5.53
N VAL A 402 7.12 -18.01 5.41
CA VAL A 402 6.85 -18.63 4.11
C VAL A 402 5.51 -18.13 3.58
N PHE A 403 5.48 -17.69 2.32
CA PHE A 403 4.30 -17.11 1.67
C PHE A 403 3.06 -18.00 1.72
N LYS A 404 3.25 -19.32 1.61
CA LYS A 404 2.14 -20.29 1.65
C LYS A 404 1.38 -20.23 2.98
N ASP A 405 2.09 -20.00 4.08
CA ASP A 405 1.54 -20.05 5.43
C ASP A 405 1.13 -18.65 5.91
N PHE A 406 1.93 -17.63 5.58
CA PHE A 406 1.68 -16.22 5.92
C PHE A 406 1.93 -15.32 4.70
N PRO A 407 0.94 -15.17 3.80
CA PRO A 407 1.09 -14.37 2.58
C PRO A 407 1.57 -12.94 2.83
N GLN A 408 1.11 -12.33 3.93
CA GLN A 408 1.40 -10.94 4.30
C GLN A 408 2.86 -10.73 4.74
N LEU A 409 3.48 -11.77 5.31
CA LEU A 409 4.88 -11.75 5.75
C LEU A 409 5.84 -12.45 4.77
N GLY A 410 5.30 -13.03 3.70
CA GLY A 410 6.07 -13.74 2.68
C GLY A 410 6.13 -13.01 1.33
N ARG A 411 5.48 -11.85 1.16
CA ARG A 411 5.56 -11.02 -0.06
C ARG A 411 6.57 -9.90 0.12
N PHE A 412 7.42 -9.69 -0.88
CA PHE A 412 8.44 -8.64 -0.81
C PHE A 412 8.64 -7.91 -2.14
N ALA A 413 9.19 -6.71 -2.05
CA ALA A 413 9.72 -5.95 -3.18
C ALA A 413 11.23 -5.76 -3.03
N LEU A 414 11.93 -5.68 -4.16
CA LEU A 414 13.36 -5.39 -4.26
C LEU A 414 13.53 -4.03 -4.93
N ARG A 415 14.23 -3.12 -4.27
CA ARG A 415 14.47 -1.76 -4.77
C ARG A 415 15.94 -1.42 -4.78
N ASP A 416 16.34 -0.63 -5.76
CA ASP A 416 17.68 -0.07 -5.85
C ASP A 416 17.66 1.25 -6.61
N MET A 417 18.53 2.19 -6.21
CA MET A 417 18.66 3.52 -6.81
C MET A 417 17.31 4.24 -7.04
N GLY A 418 16.38 4.11 -6.09
CA GLY A 418 15.05 4.73 -6.16
C GLY A 418 14.04 4.00 -7.05
N THR A 419 14.42 2.92 -7.73
CA THR A 419 13.56 2.16 -8.65
C THR A 419 13.21 0.78 -8.10
N THR A 420 12.03 0.26 -8.43
CA THR A 420 11.70 -1.13 -8.13
C THR A 420 12.36 -2.05 -9.15
N ILE A 421 13.23 -2.92 -8.67
CA ILE A 421 13.96 -3.90 -9.49
C ILE A 421 13.10 -5.13 -9.76
N GLY A 422 12.41 -5.59 -8.73
CA GLY A 422 11.56 -6.75 -8.81
C GLY A 422 10.68 -6.90 -7.59
N ALA A 423 9.84 -7.91 -7.60
CA ALA A 423 9.09 -8.33 -6.42
C ALA A 423 8.92 -9.84 -6.43
N GLY A 424 8.56 -10.41 -5.29
CA GLY A 424 8.57 -11.85 -5.14
C GLY A 424 7.88 -12.35 -3.88
N VAL A 425 7.95 -13.67 -3.73
CA VAL A 425 7.40 -14.40 -2.60
C VAL A 425 8.44 -15.33 -1.99
N VAL A 426 8.44 -15.44 -0.67
CA VAL A 426 9.30 -16.34 0.10
C VAL A 426 8.76 -17.76 0.00
N LEU A 427 9.57 -18.67 -0.53
CA LEU A 427 9.24 -20.08 -0.67
C LEU A 427 9.73 -20.91 0.51
N GLU A 428 10.91 -20.58 1.03
CA GLU A 428 11.60 -21.32 2.09
C GLU A 428 12.46 -20.35 2.91
N VAL A 429 12.49 -20.52 4.23
CA VAL A 429 13.29 -19.73 5.17
C VAL A 429 14.39 -20.61 5.75
N GLU A 430 15.64 -20.15 5.68
CA GLU A 430 16.82 -20.77 6.28
C GLU A 430 17.22 -19.97 7.55
N GLU A 431 17.02 -20.57 8.73
CA GLU A 431 17.17 -19.89 10.05
C GLU A 431 18.58 -19.83 10.63
#